data_AF-B9JHI7-F1
#
_entry.id   AF-B9JHI7-F1
#
_cell.length_a   1.000
_cell.length_b   1.000
_cell.length_c   1.000
_cell.angle_alpha   90.00
_cell.angle_beta   90.00
_cell.angle_gamma   90.00
#
_symmetry.space_group_name_H-M   'P 1'
#
loop_
_entity.id
_entity.type
_entity.pdbx_description
1 polymer ?
#
loop_
_entity_poly.entity_id
_entity_poly.type
_entity_poly.pdbx_seq_one_letter_code
_entity_poly.pdbx_strand_id
1 'polypeptide(L)'
;MHSRRDFLAISIGAGAVTLSVSSVAVHAAGATHMKNVTAFTMVFGDGLRLTTVAVEYDQAIDNSKLLRSTFSVGGRTITKIYANTTAALAEKGKNGKFVIIELSPDDANALLYSADGGNASQKPAKISVIQTGSITAVNGDTYAASTKAMTNRSVVNLGLM
;
A
#
# COMPACT_ATOMS: atom_id res chain seq x y z
N MET A 1 25.48 -69.49 20.60
CA MET A 1 24.81 -69.63 19.29
C MET A 1 23.78 -68.50 19.21
N HIS A 2 23.78 -67.47 18.37
CA HIS A 2 24.36 -67.13 17.05
C HIS A 2 24.86 -65.67 17.11
N SER A 3 26.11 -65.31 16.82
CA SER A 3 26.78 -65.12 15.51
C SER A 3 26.14 -64.09 14.55
N ARG A 4 26.81 -62.94 14.47
CA ARG A 4 27.17 -62.10 13.31
C ARG A 4 26.09 -61.68 12.32
N ARG A 5 25.95 -60.36 12.16
CA ARG A 5 25.84 -59.69 10.86
C ARG A 5 26.12 -58.18 10.97
N ASP A 6 27.37 -57.84 10.70
CA ASP A 6 27.79 -56.52 10.22
C ASP A 6 26.95 -56.12 9.00
N PHE A 7 26.40 -54.91 8.99
CA PHE A 7 26.08 -54.22 7.73
C PHE A 7 26.39 -52.73 7.88
N LEU A 8 27.63 -52.42 7.51
CA LEU A 8 28.09 -51.09 7.13
C LEU A 8 27.52 -50.76 5.75
N ALA A 9 26.64 -49.76 5.66
CA ALA A 9 26.22 -49.17 4.39
C ALA A 9 26.87 -47.78 4.26
N ILE A 10 28.00 -47.74 3.56
CA ILE A 10 28.56 -46.53 2.98
C ILE A 10 27.73 -46.21 1.75
N SER A 11 27.10 -45.03 1.70
CA SER A 11 26.68 -44.42 0.44
C SER A 11 27.16 -42.97 0.40
N ILE A 12 28.20 -42.77 -0.40
CA ILE A 12 28.67 -41.50 -0.92
C ILE A 12 27.59 -40.94 -1.83
N GLY A 13 27.21 -39.68 -1.62
CA GLY A 13 26.25 -38.97 -2.46
C GLY A 13 26.39 -37.46 -2.29
N ALA A 14 27.40 -36.89 -2.93
CA ALA A 14 27.61 -35.46 -3.04
C ALA A 14 26.48 -34.83 -3.89
N GLY A 15 25.90 -33.73 -3.37
CA GLY A 15 24.88 -32.97 -4.08
C GLY A 15 24.26 -31.89 -3.20
N ALA A 16 25.09 -31.08 -2.52
CA ALA A 16 24.59 -29.89 -1.86
C ALA A 16 24.25 -28.85 -2.94
N VAL A 17 23.00 -28.87 -3.41
CA VAL A 17 22.42 -27.72 -4.12
C VAL A 17 22.29 -26.61 -3.08
N THR A 18 23.24 -25.67 -3.08
CA THR A 18 23.11 -24.44 -2.30
C THR A 18 22.00 -23.61 -2.93
N LEU A 19 20.78 -23.75 -2.44
CA LEU A 19 19.74 -22.76 -2.67
C LEU A 19 20.19 -21.48 -1.97
N SER A 20 20.69 -20.53 -2.75
CA SER A 20 20.89 -19.15 -2.30
C SER A 20 19.51 -18.56 -1.99
N VAL A 21 19.03 -18.75 -0.77
CA VAL A 21 17.89 -18.00 -0.26
C VAL A 21 18.36 -16.56 -0.10
N SER A 22 18.03 -15.71 -1.08
CA SER A 22 18.05 -14.26 -0.87
C SER A 22 17.19 -13.98 0.36
N SER A 23 17.83 -13.62 1.47
CA SER A 23 17.15 -13.35 2.73
C SER A 23 16.22 -12.13 2.52
N VAL A 24 14.94 -12.37 2.32
CA VAL A 24 13.92 -11.32 2.35
C VAL A 24 13.89 -10.79 3.78
N ALA A 25 14.37 -9.55 3.98
CA ALA A 25 14.30 -8.91 5.28
C ALA A 25 12.83 -8.62 5.62
N VAL A 26 12.31 -9.33 6.62
CA VAL A 26 10.99 -9.06 7.19
C VAL A 26 11.17 -7.99 8.28
N HIS A 27 10.70 -6.78 8.02
CA HIS A 27 10.76 -5.70 9.00
C HIS A 27 9.67 -5.90 10.08
N ALA A 28 10.04 -5.67 11.35
CA ALA A 28 9.19 -5.94 12.51
C ALA A 28 7.86 -5.15 12.47
N ALA A 29 6.78 -5.81 12.89
CA ALA A 29 5.45 -5.23 13.01
C ALA A 29 5.47 -4.02 13.96
N GLY A 30 5.29 -2.82 13.41
CA GLY A 30 5.25 -1.56 14.16
C GLY A 30 6.01 -0.40 13.48
N ALA A 31 7.02 -0.70 12.66
CA ALA A 31 7.68 0.29 11.82
C ALA A 31 6.87 0.48 10.52
N THR A 32 6.38 1.70 10.29
CA THR A 32 5.74 2.04 9.02
C THR A 32 6.79 2.56 8.05
N HIS A 33 6.89 1.92 6.88
CA HIS A 33 7.70 2.39 5.76
C HIS A 33 7.05 3.55 4.99
N MET A 34 5.78 3.86 5.29
CA MET A 34 5.11 5.07 4.80
C MET A 34 5.80 6.31 5.36
N LYS A 35 6.21 7.22 4.49
CA LYS A 35 6.90 8.48 4.80
C LYS A 35 5.96 9.67 4.79
N ASN A 36 5.04 9.67 3.85
CA ASN A 36 4.08 10.76 3.68
C ASN A 36 2.76 10.24 3.07
N VAL A 37 1.70 11.01 3.30
CA VAL A 37 0.40 10.81 2.66
C VAL A 37 -0.08 12.16 2.12
N THR A 38 -0.42 12.18 0.84
CA THR A 38 -0.97 13.34 0.13
C THR A 38 -2.39 13.03 -0.30
N ALA A 39 -3.35 13.85 0.10
CA ALA A 39 -4.73 13.73 -0.38
C ALA A 39 -4.90 14.51 -1.69
N PHE A 40 -5.71 13.98 -2.59
CA PHE A 40 -6.08 14.63 -3.84
C PHE A 40 -7.58 14.88 -3.83
N THR A 41 -7.93 16.08 -4.23
CA THR A 41 -9.31 16.55 -4.32
C THR A 41 -9.64 16.92 -5.75
N MET A 42 -10.91 16.81 -6.09
CA MET A 42 -11.42 17.04 -7.44
C MET A 42 -12.81 17.66 -7.35
N VAL A 43 -13.11 18.61 -8.23
CA VAL A 43 -14.41 19.29 -8.28
C VAL A 43 -15.36 18.49 -9.16
N PHE A 44 -16.53 18.19 -8.62
CA PHE A 44 -17.68 17.63 -9.31
C PHE A 44 -18.81 18.66 -9.34
N GLY A 45 -19.86 18.40 -10.13
CA GLY A 45 -20.99 19.31 -10.26
C GLY A 45 -21.68 19.66 -8.93
N ASP A 46 -21.59 18.80 -7.92
CA ASP A 46 -22.15 18.99 -6.59
C ASP A 46 -21.12 19.41 -5.52
N GLY A 47 -19.84 19.59 -5.89
CA GLY A 47 -18.81 20.14 -5.03
C GLY A 47 -17.46 19.44 -5.07
N LEU A 48 -16.57 19.86 -4.18
CA LEU A 48 -15.22 19.31 -4.05
C LEU A 48 -15.25 17.97 -3.30
N ARG A 49 -14.66 16.92 -3.87
CA ARG A 49 -14.57 15.58 -3.27
C ARG A 49 -13.11 15.15 -3.09
N LEU A 50 -12.82 14.34 -2.06
CA LEU A 50 -11.52 13.67 -1.89
C LEU A 50 -11.55 12.32 -2.62
N THR A 51 -10.86 12.24 -3.74
CA THR A 51 -10.97 11.11 -4.68
C THR A 51 -9.73 10.23 -4.73
N THR A 52 -8.56 10.73 -4.32
CA THR A 52 -7.32 9.95 -4.42
C THR A 52 -6.41 10.23 -3.25
N VAL A 53 -5.59 9.24 -2.90
CA VAL A 53 -4.51 9.37 -1.93
C VAL A 53 -3.22 8.83 -2.51
N ALA A 54 -2.13 9.57 -2.36
CA ALA A 54 -0.78 9.06 -2.65
C ALA A 54 -0.05 8.79 -1.34
N VAL A 55 0.44 7.57 -1.16
CA VAL A 55 1.29 7.16 -0.05
C VAL A 55 2.72 7.07 -0.55
N GLU A 56 3.62 7.87 0.02
CA GLU A 56 5.05 7.80 -0.27
C GLU A 56 5.74 6.79 0.64
N TYR A 57 6.55 5.91 0.07
CA TYR A 57 7.39 4.95 0.75
C TYR A 57 8.87 5.33 0.68
N ASP A 58 9.68 4.78 1.58
CA ASP A 58 11.14 4.94 1.55
C ASP A 58 11.81 4.28 0.33
N GLN A 59 11.23 3.18 -0.18
CA GLN A 59 11.67 2.48 -1.39
C GLN A 59 10.58 2.42 -2.46
N ALA A 60 11.01 2.11 -3.69
CA ALA A 60 10.07 1.84 -4.77
C ALA A 60 9.29 0.55 -4.51
N ILE A 61 7.97 0.62 -4.69
CA ILE A 61 7.06 -0.50 -4.54
C ILE A 61 6.90 -1.25 -5.85
N ASP A 62 6.85 -2.58 -5.78
CA ASP A 62 6.56 -3.45 -6.91
C ASP A 62 5.06 -3.36 -7.25
N ASN A 63 4.76 -2.65 -8.34
CA ASN A 63 3.39 -2.42 -8.81
C ASN A 63 2.64 -3.72 -9.09
N SER A 64 3.35 -4.75 -9.58
CA SER A 64 2.72 -6.00 -10.02
C SER A 64 2.17 -6.84 -8.86
N LYS A 65 2.63 -6.57 -7.63
CA LYS A 65 2.24 -7.29 -6.40
C LYS A 65 1.27 -6.51 -5.53
N LEU A 66 0.90 -5.29 -5.91
CA LEU A 66 -0.05 -4.47 -5.15
C LEU A 66 -1.47 -4.99 -5.29
N LEU A 67 -2.15 -5.12 -4.15
CA LEU A 67 -3.55 -5.52 -4.08
C LEU A 67 -4.34 -4.47 -3.29
N ARG A 68 -5.60 -4.24 -3.65
CA ARG A 68 -6.45 -3.25 -2.93
C ARG A 68 -6.62 -3.60 -1.44
N SER A 69 -6.62 -4.89 -1.11
CA SER A 69 -6.78 -5.41 0.25
C SER A 69 -5.57 -5.14 1.16
N THR A 70 -4.43 -4.69 0.63
CA THR A 70 -3.28 -4.31 1.47
C THR A 70 -3.45 -2.97 2.15
N PHE A 71 -4.52 -2.23 1.84
CA PHE A 71 -4.83 -0.95 2.44
C PHE A 71 -6.28 -0.87 2.94
N SER A 72 -6.44 -0.06 3.98
CA SER A 72 -7.72 0.50 4.41
C SER A 72 -7.60 2.01 4.44
N VAL A 73 -8.61 2.69 3.90
CA VAL A 73 -8.71 4.15 3.90
C VAL A 73 -9.98 4.54 4.64
N GLY A 74 -9.88 5.42 5.64
CA GLY A 74 -10.91 5.65 6.65
C GLY A 74 -12.31 5.94 6.08
N GLY A 75 -13.19 4.94 6.11
CA GLY A 75 -14.56 5.04 5.59
C GLY A 75 -14.66 5.22 4.08
N ARG A 76 -13.62 4.89 3.31
CA ARG A 76 -13.57 5.07 1.85
C ARG A 76 -13.47 3.72 1.14
N THR A 77 -14.06 3.64 -0.04
CA THR A 77 -14.00 2.49 -0.93
C THR A 77 -12.84 2.66 -1.92
N ILE A 78 -11.90 1.71 -1.95
CA ILE A 78 -10.78 1.71 -2.89
C ILE A 78 -11.24 1.16 -4.25
N THR A 79 -11.18 1.98 -5.30
CA THR A 79 -11.57 1.58 -6.67
C THR A 79 -10.36 1.06 -7.45
N LYS A 80 -9.21 1.72 -7.33
CA LYS A 80 -7.95 1.32 -7.97
C LYS A 80 -6.76 1.52 -7.04
N ILE A 81 -5.73 0.71 -7.26
CA ILE A 81 -4.44 0.87 -6.60
C ILE A 81 -3.32 0.56 -7.59
N TYR A 82 -2.26 1.35 -7.55
CA TYR A 82 -1.05 1.12 -8.33
C TYR A 82 0.11 1.93 -7.78
N ALA A 83 1.34 1.53 -8.10
CA ALA A 83 2.53 2.33 -7.83
C ALA A 83 2.81 3.33 -8.96
N ASN A 84 3.53 4.40 -8.64
CA ASN A 84 3.99 5.41 -9.57
C ASN A 84 5.29 6.08 -9.07
N THR A 85 6.02 6.73 -9.98
CA THR A 85 7.26 7.47 -9.65
C THR A 85 6.99 8.87 -9.10
N THR A 86 5.79 9.38 -9.27
CA THR A 86 5.33 10.68 -8.75
C THR A 86 3.98 10.53 -8.05
N ALA A 87 3.67 11.45 -7.14
CA ALA A 87 2.34 11.56 -6.53
C ALA A 87 1.36 12.15 -7.54
N ALA A 88 0.90 11.35 -8.51
CA ALA A 88 -0.01 11.78 -9.57
C ALA A 88 -0.84 10.61 -10.10
N LEU A 89 -2.01 10.93 -10.65
CA LEU A 89 -2.83 9.98 -11.39
C LEU A 89 -2.09 9.47 -12.64
N ALA A 90 -2.36 8.23 -13.02
CA ALA A 90 -1.80 7.61 -14.21
C ALA A 90 -2.77 6.55 -14.74
N GLU A 91 -2.87 6.40 -16.06
CA GLU A 91 -3.68 5.34 -16.67
C GLU A 91 -3.16 3.93 -16.35
N LYS A 92 -1.83 3.81 -16.21
CA LYS A 92 -1.15 2.54 -15.92
C LYS A 92 -0.10 2.75 -14.84
N GLY A 93 -0.13 1.86 -13.85
CA GLY A 93 0.87 1.79 -12.79
C GLY A 93 2.25 1.40 -13.29
N LYS A 94 3.27 1.83 -12.53
CA LYS A 94 4.67 1.46 -12.72
C LYS A 94 5.39 1.44 -11.37
N ASN A 95 6.46 0.66 -11.27
CA ASN A 95 7.25 0.62 -10.04
C ASN A 95 7.73 2.03 -9.65
N GLY A 96 7.61 2.37 -8.37
CA GLY A 96 7.95 3.70 -7.87
C GLY A 96 7.60 3.89 -6.41
N LYS A 97 8.03 5.02 -5.83
CA LYS A 97 7.93 5.29 -4.39
C LYS A 97 6.52 5.68 -3.93
N PHE A 98 5.61 5.97 -4.86
CA PHE A 98 4.26 6.39 -4.52
C PHE A 98 3.29 5.26 -4.81
N VAL A 99 2.48 4.88 -3.83
CA VAL A 99 1.29 4.08 -4.05
C VAL A 99 0.11 5.02 -4.19
N ILE A 100 -0.51 5.03 -5.36
CA ILE A 100 -1.70 5.81 -5.68
C ILE A 100 -2.92 4.95 -5.42
N ILE A 101 -3.82 5.45 -4.59
CA ILE A 101 -5.05 4.80 -4.16
C ILE A 101 -6.21 5.69 -4.63
N GLU A 102 -6.88 5.29 -5.70
CA GLU A 102 -8.12 5.94 -6.14
C GLU A 102 -9.29 5.43 -5.29
N LEU A 103 -10.15 6.35 -4.90
CA LEU A 103 -11.29 6.14 -4.02
C LEU A 103 -12.58 6.41 -4.77
N SER A 104 -13.67 5.80 -4.33
CA SER A 104 -14.98 6.05 -4.90
C SER A 104 -15.39 7.51 -4.64
N PRO A 105 -15.75 8.28 -5.68
CA PRO A 105 -16.32 9.60 -5.48
C PRO A 105 -17.72 9.51 -4.87
N ASP A 106 -18.40 8.37 -4.95
CA ASP A 106 -19.81 8.19 -4.56
C ASP A 106 -20.00 7.78 -3.10
N ASP A 107 -18.91 7.48 -2.41
CA ASP A 107 -18.93 7.29 -0.96
C ASP A 107 -19.49 8.54 -0.26
N ALA A 108 -20.37 8.37 0.73
CA ALA A 108 -21.04 9.49 1.41
C ALA A 108 -20.08 10.49 2.09
N ASN A 109 -18.88 10.06 2.48
CA ASN A 109 -17.84 10.91 3.06
C ASN A 109 -16.84 11.46 2.02
N ALA A 110 -17.14 11.36 0.72
CA ALA A 110 -16.27 11.88 -0.34
C ALA A 110 -16.35 13.40 -0.41
N LEU A 111 -17.57 13.90 -0.26
CA LEU A 111 -17.90 15.30 -0.40
C LEU A 111 -17.31 16.09 0.78
N LEU A 112 -16.50 17.09 0.46
CA LEU A 112 -15.85 17.99 1.41
C LEU A 112 -16.72 19.20 1.73
N TYR A 113 -18.02 19.03 1.62
CA TYR A 113 -19.03 20.04 1.84
C TYR A 113 -20.09 19.48 2.78
N SER A 114 -20.61 20.31 3.67
CA SER A 114 -21.79 19.99 4.49
C SER A 114 -22.67 21.21 4.58
N ALA A 115 -23.95 21.00 4.34
CA ALA A 115 -24.97 22.01 4.49
C ALA A 115 -25.85 21.61 5.67
N ASP A 116 -25.70 22.32 6.78
CA ASP A 116 -26.53 22.15 7.97
C ASP A 116 -27.40 23.40 8.12
N GLY A 117 -28.71 23.26 7.89
CA GLY A 117 -29.69 24.30 8.19
C GLY A 117 -29.46 25.66 7.50
N GLY A 118 -28.90 25.66 6.28
CA GLY A 118 -28.62 26.88 5.50
C GLY A 118 -27.20 27.42 5.64
N ASN A 119 -26.37 26.86 6.53
CA ASN A 119 -24.95 27.20 6.62
C ASN A 119 -24.10 26.17 5.88
N ALA A 120 -23.42 26.65 4.85
CA ALA A 120 -22.42 25.93 4.08
C ALA A 120 -21.09 25.88 4.84
N SER A 121 -20.57 24.70 5.13
CA SER A 121 -19.23 24.53 5.72
C SER A 121 -18.39 23.56 4.90
N GLN A 122 -17.15 23.96 4.62
CA GLN A 122 -16.17 23.11 3.96
C GLN A 122 -15.50 22.19 4.99
N LYS A 123 -15.56 20.88 4.74
CA LYS A 123 -14.81 19.89 5.52
C LYS A 123 -13.33 19.93 5.12
N PRO A 124 -12.41 19.79 6.08
CA PRO A 124 -11.00 19.66 5.74
C PRO A 124 -10.78 18.35 4.97
N ALA A 125 -9.93 18.39 3.94
CA ALA A 125 -9.50 17.20 3.18
C ALA A 125 -8.53 16.35 4.01
N LYS A 126 -9.02 15.78 5.12
CA LYS A 126 -8.28 14.93 6.04
C LYS A 126 -8.69 13.48 5.85
N ILE A 127 -7.71 12.60 5.70
CA ILE A 127 -7.93 11.17 5.51
C ILE A 127 -6.84 10.35 6.20
N SER A 128 -7.24 9.22 6.78
CA SER A 128 -6.35 8.23 7.38
C SER A 128 -6.18 7.03 6.46
N VAL A 129 -4.94 6.53 6.39
CA VAL A 129 -4.56 5.33 5.63
C VAL A 129 -3.88 4.35 6.57
N ILE A 130 -4.23 3.08 6.45
CA ILE A 130 -3.62 1.96 7.17
C ILE A 130 -3.15 0.94 6.12
N GLN A 131 -1.90 0.47 6.25
CA GLN A 131 -1.40 -0.65 5.47
C GLN A 131 -1.77 -1.96 6.17
N THR A 132 -2.89 -2.57 5.80
CA THR A 132 -3.45 -3.76 6.45
C THR A 132 -2.84 -5.08 5.96
N GLY A 133 -2.10 -5.06 4.85
CA GLY A 133 -1.44 -6.24 4.29
C GLY A 133 0.04 -6.01 4.01
N SER A 134 0.74 -7.09 3.67
CA SER A 134 2.15 -7.00 3.28
C SER A 134 2.31 -6.37 1.89
N ILE A 135 3.37 -5.58 1.71
CA ILE A 135 3.73 -4.96 0.43
C ILE A 135 5.16 -5.34 0.08
N THR A 136 5.44 -5.59 -1.20
CA THR A 136 6.78 -5.90 -1.68
C THR A 136 7.41 -4.68 -2.35
N ALA A 137 8.63 -4.33 -1.93
CA ALA A 137 9.46 -3.35 -2.59
C ALA A 137 10.23 -3.97 -3.77
N VAL A 138 10.67 -3.14 -4.72
CA VAL A 138 11.38 -3.59 -5.93
C VAL A 138 12.70 -4.28 -5.61
N ASN A 139 13.35 -3.90 -4.50
CA ASN A 139 14.59 -4.53 -4.03
C ASN A 139 14.36 -5.93 -3.39
N GLY A 140 13.10 -6.39 -3.31
CA GLY A 140 12.73 -7.67 -2.73
C GLY A 140 12.32 -7.62 -1.26
N ASP A 141 12.48 -6.47 -0.59
CA ASP A 141 12.05 -6.32 0.80
C ASP A 141 10.53 -6.44 0.92
N THR A 142 10.07 -6.99 2.03
CA THR A 142 8.65 -7.07 2.35
C THR A 142 8.32 -6.22 3.56
N TYR A 143 7.42 -5.28 3.35
CA TYR A 143 6.87 -4.41 4.40
C TYR A 143 5.67 -5.10 5.00
N ALA A 144 5.80 -5.54 6.25
CA ALA A 144 4.71 -6.18 6.97
C ALA A 144 3.53 -5.21 7.16
N ALA A 145 2.33 -5.77 7.37
CA ALA A 145 1.16 -4.99 7.75
C ALA A 145 1.44 -4.14 9.02
N SER A 146 0.79 -2.99 9.10
CA SER A 146 0.87 -2.06 10.20
C SER A 146 -0.53 -1.67 10.65
N THR A 147 -0.76 -1.63 11.96
CA THR A 147 -2.01 -1.11 12.55
C THR A 147 -1.97 0.41 12.73
N LYS A 148 -0.81 1.04 12.48
CA LYS A 148 -0.63 2.48 12.64
C LYS A 148 -1.23 3.24 11.46
N ALA A 149 -2.27 4.02 11.74
CA ALA A 149 -2.84 4.95 10.77
C ALA A 149 -1.90 6.13 10.51
N MET A 150 -1.72 6.47 9.23
CA MET A 150 -1.08 7.71 8.80
C MET A 150 -2.12 8.66 8.22
N THR A 151 -2.13 9.89 8.72
CA THR A 151 -2.99 10.96 8.20
C THR A 151 -2.23 11.78 7.17
N ASN A 152 -2.93 12.28 6.14
CA ASN A 152 -2.33 13.15 5.14
C ASN A 152 -1.76 14.44 5.73
N ARG A 153 -0.59 14.83 5.23
CA ARG A 153 0.11 16.07 5.60
C ARG A 153 -0.08 17.19 4.58
N SER A 154 -0.45 16.83 3.35
CA SER A 154 -0.70 17.77 2.26
C SER A 154 -1.97 17.40 1.49
N VAL A 155 -2.46 18.37 0.73
CA VAL A 155 -3.64 18.26 -0.14
C VAL A 155 -3.29 18.88 -1.50
N VAL A 156 -3.67 18.22 -2.58
CA VAL A 156 -3.54 18.70 -3.97
C VAL A 156 -4.94 18.76 -4.59
N ASN A 157 -5.21 19.80 -5.38
CA ASN A 157 -6.43 19.91 -6.16
C ASN A 157 -6.14 19.54 -7.62
N LEU A 158 -6.91 18.60 -8.19
CA LEU A 158 -6.76 18.09 -9.55
C LEU A 158 -7.52 18.91 -10.60
N GLY A 159 -8.34 19.87 -10.17
CA GLY A 159 -9.18 20.68 -11.05
C GLY A 159 -10.61 20.16 -11.22
N LEU A 160 -11.26 20.60 -12.30
CA LEU A 160 -12.63 20.24 -12.69
C LEU A 160 -12.61 19.05 -13.65
N MET A 161 -13.54 18.11 -13.45
CA MET A 161 -13.84 17.00 -14.37
C MET A 161 -15.16 17.21 -15.10
#